data_AF-A0A921B864-F1
#
_entry.id   AF-A0A921B864-F1
#
_cell.length_a   1.000
_cell.length_b   1.000
_cell.length_c   1.000
_cell.angle_alpha   90.00
_cell.angle_beta   90.00
_cell.angle_gamma   90.00
#
_symmetry.space_group_name_H-M   'P 1'
#
loop_
_entity.id
_entity.type
_entity.pdbx_description
1 polymer ?
#
loop_
_entity_poly.entity_id
_entity_poly.type
_entity_poly.pdbx_seq_one_letter_code
_entity_poly.pdbx_strand_id
1 'polypeptide(L)'
;MEEGSGRLYVYVTLLVAGSALGIYNQGGFGIAHVLAVLTLIAIAGGFVMEKTKLFGFFSKYLQALAYTSTLLFHMIPAITDFLRRLPVGDPFIDSFEDPLLVNFHLAFLLIFVIGIITKIFWFKKQENLKKVDILIELYAG
;
A
#
# COMPACT_ATOMS: atom_id res chain seq x y z
N MET A 1 7.59 1.90 11.62
CA MET A 1 8.99 2.25 11.30
C MET A 1 10.03 1.73 12.31
N GLU A 2 9.63 1.04 13.38
CA GLU A 2 10.58 0.58 14.42
C GLU A 2 11.49 -0.57 13.96
N GLU A 3 11.04 -1.42 13.02
CA GLU A 3 11.84 -2.50 12.44
C GLU A 3 12.56 -2.09 11.14
N GLY A 4 13.75 -2.67 10.89
CA GLY A 4 14.58 -2.34 9.72
C GLY A 4 13.90 -2.58 8.37
N SER A 5 13.06 -3.61 8.28
CA SER A 5 12.27 -3.95 7.09
C SER A 5 11.21 -2.88 6.76
N GLY A 6 10.55 -2.32 7.77
CA GLY A 6 9.55 -1.28 7.60
C GLY A 6 10.15 0.06 7.12
N ARG A 7 11.36 0.40 7.58
CA ARG A 7 12.09 1.57 7.06
C ARG A 7 12.52 1.38 5.62
N LEU A 8 13.09 0.23 5.29
CA LEU A 8 13.50 -0.09 3.92
C LEU A 8 12.31 0.02 2.95
N TYR A 9 11.17 -0.55 3.33
CA TYR A 9 9.93 -0.46 2.56
C TYR A 9 9.56 1.00 2.23
N VAL A 10 9.55 1.88 3.23
CA VAL A 10 9.20 3.30 3.03
C VAL A 10 10.21 3.99 2.12
N TYR A 11 11.51 3.79 2.32
CA TYR A 11 12.53 4.41 1.47
C TYR A 11 12.45 3.95 0.02
N VAL A 12 12.26 2.65 -0.22
CA VAL A 12 12.08 2.12 -1.57
C VAL A 12 10.80 2.69 -2.20
N THR A 13 9.70 2.75 -1.45
CA THR A 13 8.43 3.27 -1.98
C THR A 13 8.54 4.78 -2.30
N LEU A 14 9.24 5.56 -1.47
CA LEU A 14 9.53 6.97 -1.76
C LEU A 14 10.39 7.13 -3.01
N LEU A 15 11.41 6.28 -3.17
CA LEU A 15 12.26 6.29 -4.37
C LEU A 15 11.42 5.99 -5.61
N VAL A 16 10.66 4.90 -5.61
CA VAL A 16 9.85 4.49 -6.77
C VAL A 16 8.80 5.56 -7.13
N ALA A 17 8.05 6.06 -6.14
CA ALA A 17 7.08 7.12 -6.37
C ALA A 17 7.72 8.42 -6.85
N GLY A 18 8.85 8.81 -6.27
CA GLY A 18 9.61 10.00 -6.68
C GLY A 18 10.15 9.87 -8.10
N SER A 19 10.70 8.71 -8.47
CA SER A 19 11.15 8.42 -9.82
C SER A 19 10.01 8.48 -10.83
N ALA A 20 8.84 7.92 -10.51
CA ALA A 20 7.66 8.00 -11.36
C ALA A 20 7.22 9.45 -11.62
N LEU A 21 7.34 10.34 -10.64
CA LEU A 21 7.09 11.77 -10.82
C LEU A 21 8.18 12.47 -11.65
N GLY A 22 9.44 12.02 -11.58
CA GLY A 22 10.55 12.61 -12.31
C GLY A 22 10.53 12.37 -13.82
N ILE A 23 9.84 11.32 -14.29
CA ILE A 23 9.80 10.92 -15.72
C ILE A 23 8.61 11.46 -16.52
N TYR A 24 7.87 12.44 -15.97
CA TYR A 24 6.67 13.01 -16.61
C TYR A 24 6.88 13.60 -18.00
N ASN A 25 8.13 13.94 -18.36
CA ASN A 25 8.46 14.45 -19.68
C ASN A 25 8.42 13.36 -20.79
N GLN A 26 8.19 12.09 -20.47
CA GLN A 26 8.07 11.00 -21.45
C GLN A 26 6.64 10.72 -21.94
N GLY A 27 5.69 11.63 -21.69
CA GLY A 27 4.29 11.46 -22.08
C GLY A 27 3.30 12.39 -21.39
N GLY A 28 3.79 13.34 -20.59
CA GLY A 28 2.96 14.26 -19.82
C GLY A 28 2.51 13.68 -18.48
N PHE A 29 1.76 14.50 -17.73
CA PHE A 29 1.21 14.10 -16.45
C PHE A 29 -0.06 13.25 -16.64
N GLY A 30 0.07 11.94 -16.39
CA GLY A 30 -1.02 10.96 -16.54
C GLY A 30 -1.36 10.20 -15.27
N ILE A 31 -2.18 9.15 -15.40
CA ILE A 31 -2.70 8.34 -14.27
C ILE A 31 -1.57 7.78 -13.40
N ALA A 32 -0.47 7.32 -13.99
CA ALA A 32 0.69 6.83 -13.24
C ALA A 32 1.27 7.88 -12.26
N HIS A 33 1.27 9.15 -12.65
CA HIS A 33 1.74 10.26 -11.82
C HIS A 33 0.76 10.57 -10.68
N VAL A 34 -0.55 10.54 -10.98
CA VAL A 34 -1.59 10.67 -9.94
C VAL A 34 -1.44 9.57 -8.89
N LEU A 35 -1.22 8.32 -9.31
CA LEU A 35 -1.01 7.20 -8.39
C LEU A 35 0.31 7.33 -7.60
N ALA A 36 1.36 7.89 -8.19
CA ALA A 36 2.59 8.22 -7.47
C ALA A 36 2.35 9.29 -6.39
N VAL A 37 1.60 10.37 -6.70
CA VAL A 37 1.19 11.39 -5.70
C VAL A 37 0.36 10.76 -4.59
N LEU A 38 -0.63 9.94 -4.93
CA LEU A 38 -1.47 9.25 -3.95
C LEU A 38 -0.64 8.31 -3.07
N THR A 39 0.41 7.68 -3.62
CA THR A 39 1.35 6.89 -2.81
C THR A 39 2.10 7.77 -1.82
N LEU A 40 2.64 8.92 -2.24
CA LEU A 40 3.34 9.84 -1.32
C LEU A 40 2.41 10.34 -0.21
N ILE A 41 1.17 10.69 -0.55
CA ILE A 41 0.14 11.07 0.43
C ILE A 41 -0.14 9.91 1.40
N ALA A 42 -0.26 8.69 0.90
CA ALA A 42 -0.50 7.51 1.72
C ALA A 42 0.68 7.21 2.67
N ILE A 43 1.93 7.33 2.21
CA ILE A 43 3.11 7.22 3.09
C ILE A 43 3.07 8.29 4.18
N ALA A 44 2.85 9.55 3.80
CA ALA A 44 2.81 10.67 4.73
C ALA A 44 1.69 10.48 5.77
N GLY A 45 0.48 10.13 5.30
CA GLY A 45 -0.66 9.83 6.16
C GLY A 45 -0.39 8.66 7.10
N GLY A 46 0.15 7.55 6.59
CA GLY A 46 0.51 6.39 7.39
C GLY A 46 1.54 6.72 8.47
N PHE A 47 2.55 7.52 8.12
CA PHE A 47 3.56 7.98 9.07
C PHE A 47 2.98 8.91 10.15
N VAL A 48 2.11 9.85 9.78
CA VAL A 48 1.42 10.72 10.74
C VAL A 48 0.56 9.90 11.70
N MET A 49 -0.21 8.93 11.18
CA MET A 49 -1.04 8.04 12.00
C MET A 49 -0.20 7.20 12.97
N GLU A 50 0.98 6.76 12.53
CA GLU A 50 1.94 6.02 13.35
C GLU A 50 2.47 6.87 14.52
N LYS A 51 2.87 8.11 14.25
CA LYS A 51 3.58 8.96 15.22
C LYS A 51 2.66 9.71 16.17
N THR A 52 1.55 10.23 15.67
CA THR A 52 0.71 11.16 16.43
C THR A 52 -0.48 10.49 17.10
N LYS A 53 -0.86 9.28 16.66
CA LYS A 53 -2.10 8.61 17.06
C LYS A 53 -3.31 9.57 17.04
N LEU A 54 -3.37 10.44 16.03
CA LEU A 54 -4.33 11.54 15.92
C LEU A 54 -5.81 11.12 16.11
N PHE A 55 -6.14 9.88 15.75
CA PHE A 55 -7.47 9.30 15.88
C PHE A 55 -7.56 8.21 16.95
N GLY A 56 -6.64 8.24 17.94
CA GLY A 56 -6.56 7.26 19.02
C GLY A 56 -6.49 5.83 18.48
N PHE A 57 -7.46 5.00 18.90
CA PHE A 57 -7.61 3.60 18.49
C PHE A 57 -7.75 3.41 16.97
N PHE A 58 -8.38 4.36 16.26
CA PHE A 58 -8.58 4.25 14.81
C PHE A 58 -7.28 4.46 14.01
N SER A 59 -6.27 5.11 14.61
CA SER A 59 -5.01 5.44 13.95
C SER A 59 -4.30 4.21 13.37
N LYS A 60 -4.33 3.06 14.06
CA LYS A 60 -3.70 1.82 13.57
C LYS A 60 -4.39 1.25 12.32
N TYR A 61 -5.71 1.43 12.19
CA TYR A 61 -6.46 0.98 11.02
C TYR A 61 -6.22 1.91 9.83
N LEU A 62 -6.20 3.22 10.07
CA LEU A 62 -5.86 4.21 9.05
C LEU A 62 -4.41 4.06 8.59
N GLN A 63 -3.48 3.78 9.50
CA GLN A 63 -2.09 3.46 9.20
C GLN A 63 -1.98 2.20 8.32
N ALA A 64 -2.67 1.13 8.69
CA ALA A 64 -2.68 -0.11 7.90
C ALA A 64 -3.30 0.11 6.52
N LEU A 65 -4.39 0.88 6.44
CA LEU A 65 -5.00 1.27 5.18
C LEU A 65 -3.99 2.03 4.31
N ALA A 66 -3.39 3.08 4.86
CA ALA A 66 -2.46 3.93 4.14
C ALA A 66 -1.26 3.15 3.58
N TYR A 67 -0.55 2.38 4.41
CA TYR A 67 0.61 1.58 3.97
C TYR A 67 0.25 0.36 3.11
N THR A 68 -1.01 -0.09 3.08
CA THR A 68 -1.42 -1.15 2.14
C THR A 68 -1.83 -0.53 0.80
N SER A 69 -2.41 0.67 0.81
CA SER A 69 -2.82 1.40 -0.40
C SER A 69 -1.63 1.76 -1.28
N THR A 70 -0.48 2.08 -0.70
CA THR A 70 0.78 2.32 -1.42
C THR A 70 1.17 1.15 -2.32
N LEU A 71 0.95 -0.10 -1.88
CA LEU A 71 1.19 -1.28 -2.72
C LEU A 71 0.23 -1.31 -3.91
N LEU A 72 -1.07 -1.14 -3.67
CA LEU A 72 -2.06 -1.10 -4.74
C LEU A 72 -1.71 -0.02 -5.78
N PHE A 73 -1.42 1.20 -5.33
CA PHE A 73 -1.09 2.32 -6.21
C PHE A 73 0.18 2.11 -7.03
N HIS A 74 1.15 1.35 -6.52
CA HIS A 74 2.35 0.96 -7.27
C HIS A 74 2.07 -0.16 -8.28
N MET A 75 1.21 -1.12 -7.93
CA MET A 75 0.96 -2.28 -8.79
C MET A 75 0.20 -1.92 -10.08
N ILE A 76 -0.73 -0.96 -10.03
CA ILE A 76 -1.50 -0.51 -11.22
C ILE A 76 -0.57 -0.01 -12.36
N PRO A 77 0.30 1.00 -12.18
CA PRO A 77 1.18 1.45 -13.24
C PRO A 77 2.26 0.41 -13.58
N ALA A 78 2.76 -0.36 -12.60
CA ALA A 78 3.78 -1.37 -12.85
C ALA A 78 3.29 -2.48 -13.79
N ILE A 79 2.09 -3.02 -13.57
CA ILE A 79 1.54 -4.06 -14.46
C ILE A 79 1.15 -3.48 -15.81
N THR A 80 0.61 -2.25 -15.83
CA THR A 80 0.21 -1.59 -17.06
C THR A 80 1.42 -1.37 -17.95
N ASP A 81 2.52 -0.86 -17.39
CA ASP A 81 3.77 -0.64 -18.13
C ASP A 81 4.39 -1.97 -18.59
N PHE A 82 4.41 -2.97 -17.73
CA PHE A 82 4.90 -4.31 -18.08
C PHE A 82 4.13 -4.91 -19.26
N LEU A 83 2.79 -4.95 -19.21
CA LEU A 83 1.98 -5.56 -20.26
C LEU A 83 2.00 -4.77 -21.58
N ARG A 84 2.20 -3.44 -21.52
CA ARG A 84 2.26 -2.56 -22.71
C ARG A 84 3.64 -2.51 -23.36
N ARG A 85 4.70 -2.88 -22.64
CA ARG A 85 6.09 -2.81 -23.15
C ARG A 85 6.72 -4.16 -23.43
N LEU A 86 6.21 -5.23 -22.82
CA LEU A 86 6.78 -6.56 -22.93
C LEU A 86 5.78 -7.58 -23.51
N PRO A 87 6.28 -8.60 -24.24
CA PRO A 87 7.63 -8.65 -24.81
C PRO A 87 7.86 -7.54 -25.87
N VAL A 88 9.12 -7.16 -26.09
CA VAL A 88 9.47 -6.06 -26.98
C VAL A 88 9.08 -6.42 -28.42
N GLY A 89 8.27 -5.58 -29.07
CA GLY A 89 7.82 -5.77 -30.45
C GLY A 89 6.52 -6.57 -30.59
N ASP A 90 6.04 -7.20 -29.51
CA ASP A 90 4.77 -7.94 -29.46
C ASP A 90 4.16 -7.84 -28.05
N PRO A 91 3.70 -6.65 -27.60
CA PRO A 91 3.23 -6.46 -26.24
C PRO A 91 2.06 -7.37 -25.88
N PHE A 92 1.94 -7.76 -24.61
CA PHE A 92 0.82 -8.58 -24.14
C PHE A 92 -0.54 -7.92 -24.35
N ILE A 93 -0.62 -6.58 -24.31
CA ILE A 93 -1.87 -5.83 -24.52
C ILE A 93 -1.64 -4.60 -25.40
N ASP A 94 -2.62 -4.29 -26.25
CA ASP A 94 -2.59 -3.12 -27.13
C ASP A 94 -3.47 -1.94 -26.68
N SER A 95 -4.32 -2.16 -25.67
CA SER A 95 -5.27 -1.18 -25.13
C SER A 95 -5.31 -1.20 -23.60
N PHE A 96 -5.68 -0.07 -22.99
CA PHE A 96 -5.95 0.02 -21.55
C PHE A 96 -7.26 -0.66 -21.12
N GLU A 97 -8.12 -1.00 -22.09
CA GLU A 97 -9.39 -1.70 -21.87
C GLU A 97 -9.24 -3.22 -22.06
N ASP A 98 -8.03 -3.71 -22.28
CA ASP A 98 -7.77 -5.14 -22.46
C ASP A 98 -8.25 -5.94 -21.22
N PRO A 99 -9.06 -7.00 -21.42
CA PRO A 99 -9.56 -7.82 -20.32
C PRO A 99 -8.46 -8.38 -19.42
N LEU A 100 -7.27 -8.68 -19.96
CA LEU A 100 -6.14 -9.15 -19.18
C LEU A 100 -5.70 -8.11 -18.15
N LEU A 101 -5.57 -6.85 -18.56
CA LEU A 101 -5.18 -5.76 -17.68
C LEU A 101 -6.23 -5.52 -16.59
N VAL A 102 -7.51 -5.53 -16.96
CA VAL A 102 -8.63 -5.41 -16.01
C VAL A 102 -8.58 -6.53 -14.97
N ASN A 103 -8.31 -7.77 -15.39
CA ASN A 103 -8.19 -8.91 -14.48
C ASN A 103 -7.04 -8.75 -13.48
N PHE A 104 -5.89 -8.20 -13.91
CA PHE A 104 -4.80 -7.88 -12.97
C PHE A 104 -5.20 -6.79 -11.97
N HIS A 105 -5.87 -5.73 -12.41
CA HIS A 105 -6.36 -4.69 -11.51
C HIS A 105 -7.35 -5.24 -10.47
N LEU A 106 -8.28 -6.10 -10.90
CA LEU A 106 -9.21 -6.79 -10.00
C LEU A 106 -8.48 -7.71 -9.03
N ALA A 107 -7.46 -8.46 -9.49
CA ALA A 107 -6.65 -9.30 -8.64
C ALA A 107 -5.89 -8.50 -7.57
N PHE A 108 -5.29 -7.36 -7.95
CA PHE A 108 -4.62 -6.49 -6.99
C PHE A 108 -5.58 -5.85 -6.00
N LEU A 109 -6.76 -5.45 -6.45
CA LEU A 109 -7.81 -4.96 -5.56
C LEU A 109 -8.25 -6.05 -4.57
N LEU A 110 -8.42 -7.29 -5.03
CA LEU A 110 -8.76 -8.42 -4.17
C LEU A 110 -7.66 -8.68 -3.13
N ILE A 111 -6.39 -8.72 -3.55
CA ILE A 111 -5.24 -8.88 -2.65
C ILE A 111 -5.19 -7.74 -1.63
N PHE A 112 -5.42 -6.51 -2.06
CA PHE A 112 -5.50 -5.34 -1.17
C PHE A 112 -6.60 -5.52 -0.12
N VAL A 113 -7.82 -5.87 -0.51
CA VAL A 113 -8.95 -6.10 0.39
C VAL A 113 -8.65 -7.22 1.40
N ILE A 114 -8.12 -8.36 0.92
CA ILE A 114 -7.72 -9.48 1.77
C ILE A 114 -6.63 -9.05 2.76
N GLY A 115 -5.65 -8.27 2.30
CA GLY A 115 -4.57 -7.73 3.14
C GLY A 115 -5.11 -6.85 4.28
N ILE A 116 -6.03 -5.93 3.98
CA ILE A 116 -6.68 -5.08 4.97
C ILE A 116 -7.49 -5.90 5.97
N ILE A 117 -8.31 -6.84 5.50
CA ILE A 117 -9.11 -7.73 6.35
C ILE A 117 -8.19 -8.51 7.31
N THR A 118 -7.10 -9.06 6.78
CA THR A 118 -6.11 -9.80 7.58
C THR A 118 -5.48 -8.92 8.65
N LYS A 119 -5.11 -7.67 8.32
CA LYS A 119 -4.58 -6.69 9.29
C LYS A 119 -5.60 -6.36 10.38
N ILE A 120 -6.87 -6.16 10.02
CA ILE A 120 -7.95 -5.89 10.98
C ILE A 120 -8.10 -7.04 11.99
N PHE A 121 -8.14 -8.28 11.50
CA PHE A 121 -8.23 -9.45 12.37
C PHE A 121 -7.01 -9.62 13.27
N TRP A 122 -5.81 -9.39 12.72
CA TRP A 122 -4.58 -9.43 13.49
C TRP A 122 -4.57 -8.41 14.63
N PHE A 123 -4.99 -7.17 14.37
CA PHE A 123 -5.12 -6.15 15.41
C PHE A 123 -6.10 -6.53 16.50
N LYS A 124 -7.28 -7.07 16.13
CA LYS A 124 -8.27 -7.53 17.12
C LYS A 124 -7.71 -8.65 18.01
N LYS A 125 -6.96 -9.59 17.42
CA LYS A 125 -6.31 -10.67 18.18
C LYS A 125 -5.30 -10.12 19.18
N GLN A 126 -4.44 -9.20 18.75
CA GLN A 126 -3.42 -8.58 19.62
C GLN A 126 -4.04 -7.84 20.81
N GLU A 127 -5.18 -7.19 20.61
CA GLU A 127 -5.88 -6.49 21.69
C GLU A 127 -6.50 -7.41 22.71
N ASN A 128 -7.06 -8.54 22.25
CA ASN A 128 -7.60 -9.54 23.14
C ASN A 128 -6.49 -10.17 24.01
N LEU A 129 -5.33 -10.45 23.42
CA LEU A 129 -4.17 -10.98 24.16
C LEU A 129 -3.72 -10.00 25.26
N LYS A 130 -3.52 -8.73 24.91
CA LYS A 130 -3.15 -7.69 25.90
C LYS A 130 -4.15 -7.57 27.04
N LYS A 131 -5.46 -7.71 26.77
CA LYS A 131 -6.48 -7.69 27.82
C LYS A 131 -6.36 -8.90 28.76
N VAL A 132 -6.10 -10.09 28.22
CA VAL A 132 -5.90 -11.30 29.01
C VAL A 132 -4.66 -11.18 29.90
N ASP A 133 -3.56 -10.68 29.35
CA ASP A 133 -2.31 -10.48 30.10
C ASP A 133 -2.52 -9.54 31.30
N ILE A 134 -3.21 -8.42 31.09
CA ILE A 134 -3.55 -7.46 32.18
C ILE A 134 -4.43 -8.13 33.25
N LEU A 135 -5.42 -8.94 32.86
CA LEU A 135 -6.25 -9.64 33.84
C LEU A 135 -5.42 -10.64 34.66
N ILE A 136 -4.52 -11.39 34.02
CA ILE A 136 -3.62 -12.31 34.72
C ILE A 136 -2.76 -11.55 35.73
N GLU A 137 -2.16 -10.42 35.34
CA GLU A 137 -1.36 -9.57 36.25
C GLU A 137 -2.18 -9.06 37.46
N LEU A 138 -3.45 -8.70 37.26
CA LEU A 138 -4.33 -8.19 38.32
C LEU A 138 -4.81 -9.28 39.30
N TYR A 139 -4.96 -10.53 38.86
CA TYR A 139 -5.44 -11.63 39.70
C TYR A 139 -4.31 -12.51 40.28
N ALA A 140 -3.07 -12.38 39.78
CA ALA A 140 -1.91 -13.14 40.26
C ALA A 140 -1.06 -12.39 41.31
N GLY A 141 -1.43 -11.16 41.67
CA GLY A 141 -0.82 -10.35 42.75
C GLY A 141 -1.71 -10.24 43.98
#